data_AF-B3RUQ1-F1
#
_entry.id   AF-B3RUQ1-F1
#
_cell.length_a   1.000
_cell.length_b   1.000
_cell.length_c   1.000
_cell.angle_alpha   90.00
_cell.angle_beta   90.00
_cell.angle_gamma   90.00
#
_symmetry.space_group_name_H-M   'P 1'
#
loop_
_entity.id
_entity.type
_entity.pdbx_description
1 polymer ?
#
loop_
_entity_poly.entity_id
_entity_poly.type
_entity_poly.pdbx_seq_one_letter_code
_entity_poly.pdbx_strand_id
1 'polypeptide(L)'
;IRQNDINNFLEKARLKFLGYKLEGDNSTDAGLPTSIIEGLKVLKSYLYVSHGEWQIKNEKKLTQDAIQNIFKDEIADNPTEILYQAILPKIQQYMIALLKILLVASPTTKSKTESFNILVEVLPKANASTMRQTLKVAVDAERHKEIIVEAISAILLLLLKHFKVNHILQFEHMAQNLVFANCIPLILKHLNQNLVNYLILFSGTENLEFPACVLNKFNILSHDDKENPTYSWRGIFSCINLTRILQKLTKWRPSRIMMLVVFKSAPILKRALKLKEETLQLYLLKLIKPQTRYLGRNWRKSNMKIVSMIYQRVRHHLNDDWAYGVDQDSQPWDYQVEESDLRAQIERFNNRRYSDLKSEVLPDCLPYDNNWISVLSKEIQFADAFIKNYEEWLENEVHQRNLNWDSLCTH
;
A
#
# COMPACT_ATOMS: atom_id res chain seq x y z
N ILE A 1 20.58 0.51 -14.43
CA ILE A 1 20.23 -0.90 -14.71
C ILE A 1 19.87 -1.57 -13.39
N ARG A 2 18.95 -2.54 -13.35
CA ARG A 2 18.60 -3.29 -12.12
C ARG A 2 19.24 -4.67 -12.10
N GLN A 3 19.25 -5.30 -10.93
CA GLN A 3 19.78 -6.67 -10.80
C GLN A 3 19.04 -7.66 -11.71
N ASN A 4 17.71 -7.56 -11.81
CA ASN A 4 16.92 -8.42 -12.69
C ASN A 4 17.27 -8.26 -14.18
N ASP A 5 17.66 -7.04 -14.59
CA ASP A 5 18.11 -6.79 -15.97
C ASP A 5 19.42 -7.51 -16.27
N ILE A 6 20.34 -7.52 -15.31
CA ILE A 6 21.62 -8.24 -15.42
C ILE A 6 21.37 -9.74 -15.46
N ASN A 7 20.51 -10.26 -14.58
CA ASN A 7 20.14 -11.67 -14.55
C ASN A 7 19.49 -12.10 -15.88
N ASN A 8 18.53 -11.33 -16.39
CA ASN A 8 17.89 -11.60 -17.68
C ASN A 8 18.88 -11.53 -18.86
N PHE A 9 19.83 -10.60 -18.83
CA PHE A 9 20.87 -10.51 -19.86
C PHE A 9 21.80 -11.73 -19.81
N LEU A 10 22.23 -12.15 -18.61
CA LEU A 10 23.01 -13.35 -18.38
C LEU A 10 22.29 -14.61 -18.86
N GLU A 11 21.03 -14.79 -18.47
CA GLU A 11 20.23 -15.94 -18.87
C GLU A 11 20.06 -16.02 -20.39
N LYS A 12 19.73 -14.91 -21.04
CA LYS A 12 19.61 -14.85 -22.51
C LYS A 12 20.94 -15.16 -23.19
N ALA A 13 22.05 -14.67 -22.67
CA ALA A 13 23.37 -14.96 -23.21
C ALA A 13 23.74 -16.44 -23.03
N ARG A 14 23.54 -17.00 -21.83
CA ARG A 14 23.79 -18.43 -21.55
C ARG A 14 22.93 -19.34 -22.42
N LEU A 15 21.64 -19.04 -22.55
CA LEU A 15 20.76 -19.78 -23.46
C LEU A 15 21.26 -19.74 -24.90
N LYS A 16 21.71 -18.58 -25.37
CA LYS A 16 22.17 -18.41 -26.76
C LYS A 16 23.49 -19.13 -27.04
N PHE A 17 24.45 -19.07 -26.12
CA PHE A 17 25.82 -19.56 -26.35
C PHE A 17 26.11 -20.94 -25.74
N LEU A 18 25.46 -21.29 -24.64
CA LEU A 18 25.69 -22.53 -23.88
C LEU A 18 24.51 -23.50 -23.95
N GLY A 19 23.31 -23.03 -24.32
CA GLY A 19 22.13 -23.89 -24.50
C GLY A 19 21.45 -24.37 -23.22
N TYR A 20 21.90 -23.94 -22.03
CA TYR A 20 21.29 -24.31 -20.75
C TYR A 20 21.02 -23.10 -19.84
N LYS A 21 20.12 -23.29 -18.86
CA LYS A 21 19.86 -22.34 -17.76
C LYS A 21 20.46 -22.89 -16.47
N LEU A 22 21.22 -22.06 -15.75
CA LEU A 22 21.66 -22.33 -14.39
C LEU A 22 20.73 -21.58 -13.44
N GLU A 23 19.86 -22.29 -12.74
CA GLU A 23 18.98 -21.69 -11.74
C GLU A 23 19.79 -21.26 -10.51
N GLY A 24 19.64 -20.00 -10.10
CA GLY A 24 20.27 -19.46 -8.88
C GLY A 24 21.69 -18.91 -9.03
N ASP A 25 22.38 -19.18 -10.14
CA ASP A 25 23.71 -18.60 -10.40
C ASP A 25 23.62 -17.27 -11.15
N ASN A 26 23.92 -16.18 -10.43
CA ASN A 26 23.88 -14.81 -10.95
C ASN A 26 25.28 -14.24 -11.27
N SER A 27 26.34 -15.04 -11.16
CA SER A 27 27.72 -14.54 -11.18
C SER A 27 28.60 -15.14 -12.27
N THR A 28 28.44 -16.42 -12.60
CA THR A 28 29.42 -17.13 -13.45
C THR A 28 29.39 -16.64 -14.90
N ASP A 29 30.55 -16.25 -15.41
CA ASP A 29 30.80 -15.78 -16.78
C ASP A 29 31.49 -16.83 -17.65
N ALA A 30 31.78 -18.01 -17.09
CA ALA A 30 32.45 -19.11 -17.78
C ALA A 30 31.72 -19.52 -19.07
N GLY A 31 32.47 -19.58 -20.18
CA GLY A 31 31.97 -20.01 -21.49
C GLY A 31 31.25 -18.93 -22.30
N LEU A 32 31.14 -17.69 -21.81
CA LEU A 32 30.58 -16.57 -22.57
C LEU A 32 31.66 -15.87 -23.42
N PRO A 33 31.34 -15.38 -24.64
CA PRO A 33 32.27 -14.60 -25.46
C PRO A 33 32.74 -13.32 -24.76
N THR A 34 33.96 -12.87 -25.07
CA THR A 34 34.58 -11.66 -24.48
C THR A 34 33.69 -10.42 -24.60
N SER A 35 33.04 -10.21 -25.75
CA SER A 35 32.10 -9.09 -25.95
C SER A 35 30.90 -9.10 -25.00
N ILE A 36 30.41 -10.28 -24.63
CA ILE A 36 29.32 -10.43 -23.65
C ILE A 36 29.83 -10.14 -22.24
N ILE A 37 31.04 -10.61 -21.91
CA ILE A 37 31.68 -10.35 -20.62
C ILE A 37 31.93 -8.85 -20.44
N GLU A 38 32.38 -8.15 -21.48
CA GLU A 38 32.51 -6.69 -21.49
C GLU A 38 31.15 -6.01 -21.30
N GLY A 39 30.12 -6.46 -22.01
CA GLY A 39 28.74 -6.01 -21.81
C GLY A 39 28.27 -6.17 -20.37
N LEU A 40 28.54 -7.32 -19.75
CA LEU A 40 28.23 -7.58 -18.34
C LEU A 40 28.96 -6.64 -17.39
N LYS A 41 30.25 -6.36 -17.64
CA LYS A 41 31.04 -5.42 -16.83
C LYS A 41 30.42 -4.02 -16.89
N VAL A 42 30.02 -3.57 -18.08
CA VAL A 42 29.32 -2.28 -18.26
C VAL A 42 27.96 -2.30 -17.55
N LEU A 43 27.18 -3.38 -17.66
CA LEU A 43 25.89 -3.45 -16.99
C LEU A 43 26.03 -3.40 -15.46
N LYS A 44 27.05 -4.08 -14.92
CA LYS A 44 27.38 -4.09 -13.48
C LYS A 44 27.86 -2.72 -12.99
N SER A 45 28.62 -1.96 -13.80
CA SER A 45 29.09 -0.62 -13.39
C SER A 45 27.96 0.40 -13.26
N TYR A 46 26.89 0.25 -14.04
CA TYR A 46 25.68 1.09 -13.98
C TYR A 46 24.50 0.43 -13.22
N LEU A 47 24.81 -0.50 -12.31
CA LEU A 47 23.83 -1.12 -11.44
C LEU A 47 23.35 -0.10 -10.39
N TYR A 48 22.07 0.23 -10.44
CA TYR A 48 21.42 1.04 -9.42
C TYR A 48 20.81 0.11 -8.38
N VAL A 49 21.23 0.25 -7.13
CA VAL A 49 20.62 -0.43 -5.98
C VAL A 49 19.81 0.59 -5.21
N SER A 50 18.49 0.41 -5.21
CA SER A 50 17.62 1.25 -4.39
C SER A 50 17.75 0.91 -2.90
N HIS A 51 17.45 1.88 -2.03
CA HIS A 51 17.46 1.66 -0.58
C HIS A 51 16.60 0.45 -0.16
N GLY A 52 15.41 0.27 -0.77
CA GLY A 52 14.55 -0.88 -0.48
C GLY A 52 15.13 -2.22 -0.94
N GLU A 53 15.85 -2.28 -2.07
CA GLU A 53 16.54 -3.50 -2.50
C GLU A 53 17.71 -3.84 -1.57
N TRP A 54 18.41 -2.81 -1.09
CA TRP A 54 19.46 -2.98 -0.08
C TRP A 54 18.88 -3.53 1.23
N GLN A 55 17.77 -2.96 1.72
CA GLN A 55 17.07 -3.45 2.92
C GLN A 55 16.63 -4.91 2.78
N ILE A 56 15.98 -5.28 1.66
CA ILE A 56 15.58 -6.68 1.41
C ILE A 56 16.81 -7.60 1.39
N LYS A 57 17.92 -7.18 0.78
CA LYS A 57 19.15 -7.98 0.75
C LYS A 57 19.74 -8.15 2.15
N ASN A 58 19.67 -7.12 2.99
CA ASN A 58 20.11 -7.19 4.37
C ASN A 58 19.25 -8.16 5.19
N GLU A 59 17.93 -8.06 5.07
CA GLU A 59 16.98 -8.98 5.72
C GLU A 59 17.20 -10.44 5.32
N LYS A 60 17.51 -10.70 4.04
CA LYS A 60 17.86 -12.06 3.57
C LYS A 60 19.12 -12.60 4.25
N LYS A 61 20.15 -11.77 4.45
CA LYS A 61 21.38 -12.17 5.18
C LYS A 61 21.08 -12.45 6.65
N LEU A 62 20.33 -11.56 7.31
CA LEU A 62 19.94 -11.72 8.70
C LEU A 62 19.13 -13.00 8.92
N THR A 63 18.28 -13.38 7.95
CA THR A 63 17.51 -14.62 7.99
C THR A 63 18.37 -15.87 7.77
N GLN A 64 19.44 -15.78 6.97
CA GLN A 64 20.38 -16.90 6.78
C GLN A 64 21.19 -17.19 8.05
N ASP A 65 21.59 -16.13 8.76
CA ASP A 65 22.40 -16.20 9.98
C ASP A 65 21.53 -16.15 11.26
N ALA A 66 20.33 -16.72 11.21
CA ALA A 66 19.27 -16.52 12.21
C ALA A 66 19.70 -16.82 13.66
N ILE A 67 20.58 -17.80 13.89
CA ILE A 67 21.03 -18.19 15.24
C ILE A 67 21.93 -17.11 15.86
N GLN A 68 22.70 -16.36 15.07
CA GLN A 68 23.67 -15.38 15.58
C GLN A 68 23.09 -13.96 15.71
N ASN A 69 21.97 -13.67 15.05
CA ASN A 69 21.44 -12.32 14.88
C ASN A 69 20.14 -12.02 15.64
N ILE A 70 19.68 -12.92 16.51
CA ILE A 70 18.51 -12.69 17.39
C ILE A 70 18.70 -11.44 18.26
N PHE A 71 19.94 -11.13 18.66
CA PHE A 71 20.25 -10.08 19.64
C PHE A 71 20.92 -8.82 19.06
N LYS A 72 20.98 -8.67 17.73
CA LYS A 72 21.78 -7.60 17.08
C LYS A 72 20.96 -6.52 16.35
N ASP A 73 19.63 -6.57 16.41
CA ASP A 73 18.82 -5.57 15.74
C ASP A 73 18.71 -4.30 16.59
N GLU A 74 19.62 -3.35 16.35
CA GLU A 74 19.44 -1.97 16.79
C GLU A 74 18.25 -1.37 16.03
N ILE A 75 17.12 -1.26 16.72
CA ILE A 75 15.92 -0.60 16.19
C ILE A 75 16.15 0.90 16.33
N ALA A 76 16.09 1.63 15.21
CA ALA A 76 16.30 3.07 15.23
C ALA A 76 15.12 3.78 15.91
N ASP A 77 15.39 4.55 16.97
CA ASP A 77 14.42 5.41 17.65
C ASP A 77 14.07 6.64 16.82
N ASN A 78 13.31 6.42 15.75
CA ASN A 78 12.79 7.50 14.91
C ASN A 78 11.26 7.61 15.05
N PRO A 79 10.67 8.80 14.84
CA PRO A 79 9.22 8.99 15.00
C PRO A 79 8.36 8.07 14.11
N THR A 80 8.90 7.63 12.97
CA THR A 80 8.19 6.73 12.06
C THR A 80 8.15 5.31 12.62
N GLU A 81 9.24 4.88 13.26
CA GLU A 81 9.39 3.59 13.92
C GLU A 81 8.46 3.49 15.13
N ILE A 82 8.46 4.51 15.98
CA ILE A 82 7.55 4.61 17.15
C ILE A 82 6.09 4.53 16.68
N LEU A 83 5.74 5.27 15.62
CA LEU A 83 4.40 5.22 15.05
C LEU A 83 4.06 3.83 14.48
N TYR A 84 5.01 3.18 13.80
CA TYR A 84 4.79 1.84 13.27
C TYR A 84 4.55 0.84 14.39
N GLN A 85 5.37 0.86 15.45
CA GLN A 85 5.19 0.01 16.63
C GLN A 85 3.83 0.20 17.29
N ALA A 86 3.38 1.45 17.48
CA ALA A 86 2.08 1.75 18.07
C ALA A 86 0.90 1.29 17.20
N ILE A 87 1.03 1.36 15.87
CA ILE A 87 -0.02 0.97 14.92
C ILE A 87 -0.03 -0.56 14.69
N LEU A 88 1.12 -1.23 14.81
CA LEU A 88 1.34 -2.62 14.41
C LEU A 88 0.28 -3.61 14.93
N PRO A 89 -0.12 -3.63 16.22
CA PRO A 89 -1.07 -4.62 16.74
C PRO A 89 -2.45 -4.55 16.07
N LYS A 90 -2.86 -3.36 15.62
CA LYS A 90 -4.18 -3.09 15.04
C LYS A 90 -4.09 -2.50 13.64
N ILE A 91 -2.97 -2.67 12.93
CA ILE A 91 -2.71 -2.03 11.64
C ILE A 91 -3.81 -2.32 10.62
N GLN A 92 -4.31 -3.55 10.57
CA GLN A 92 -5.41 -3.93 9.67
C GLN A 92 -6.70 -3.15 10.00
N GLN A 93 -7.04 -3.02 11.28
CA GLN A 93 -8.24 -2.31 11.72
C GLN A 93 -8.15 -0.81 11.39
N TYR A 94 -6.98 -0.20 11.61
CA TYR A 94 -6.75 1.20 11.26
C TYR A 94 -6.85 1.44 9.75
N MET A 95 -6.26 0.57 8.93
CA MET A 95 -6.36 0.67 7.47
C MET A 95 -7.82 0.54 7.00
N ILE A 96 -8.57 -0.42 7.54
CA ILE A 96 -9.99 -0.59 7.23
C ILE A 96 -10.80 0.64 7.66
N ALA A 97 -10.54 1.20 8.84
CA ALA A 97 -11.24 2.38 9.34
C ALA A 97 -11.05 3.59 8.40
N LEU A 98 -9.81 3.88 8.00
CA LEU A 98 -9.51 4.97 7.05
C LEU A 98 -10.23 4.77 5.71
N LEU A 99 -10.23 3.54 5.17
CA LEU A 99 -10.90 3.24 3.90
C LEU A 99 -12.44 3.30 4.02
N LYS A 100 -13.02 2.91 5.16
CA LYS A 100 -14.45 3.04 5.42
C LYS A 100 -14.88 4.52 5.43
N ILE A 101 -14.12 5.39 6.09
CA ILE A 101 -14.42 6.82 6.11
C ILE A 101 -14.27 7.40 4.68
N LEU A 102 -13.22 7.00 3.94
CA LEU A 102 -13.04 7.40 2.54
C LEU A 102 -14.20 6.95 1.64
N LEU A 103 -14.75 5.75 1.86
CA LEU A 103 -15.90 5.23 1.13
C LEU A 103 -17.16 6.05 1.40
N VAL A 104 -17.40 6.44 2.65
CA VAL A 104 -18.56 7.26 3.04
C VAL A 104 -18.45 8.68 2.46
N ALA A 105 -17.25 9.25 2.44
CA ALA A 105 -16.99 10.56 1.88
C ALA A 105 -16.84 10.57 0.34
N SER A 106 -16.77 9.40 -0.30
CA SER A 106 -16.66 9.34 -1.76
C SER A 106 -17.95 9.85 -2.42
N PRO A 107 -17.85 10.57 -3.55
CA PRO A 107 -19.03 11.12 -4.21
C PRO A 107 -19.98 9.99 -4.62
N THR A 108 -21.29 10.22 -4.61
CA THR A 108 -22.27 9.21 -5.05
C THR A 108 -22.80 9.58 -6.42
N THR A 109 -22.96 8.60 -7.31
CA THR A 109 -23.45 8.81 -8.70
C THR A 109 -24.87 9.35 -8.81
N LYS A 110 -25.63 9.45 -7.70
CA LYS A 110 -26.96 10.04 -7.70
C LYS A 110 -26.85 11.57 -7.68
N SER A 111 -27.04 12.19 -8.84
CA SER A 111 -27.29 13.62 -9.03
C SER A 111 -28.48 14.07 -8.18
N LYS A 112 -28.23 14.53 -6.95
CA LYS A 112 -29.30 15.16 -6.14
C LYS A 112 -29.74 16.51 -6.74
N THR A 113 -28.96 17.09 -7.64
CA THR A 113 -29.20 18.39 -8.29
C THR A 113 -30.46 18.44 -9.15
N GLU A 114 -30.90 17.34 -9.77
CA GLU A 114 -32.13 17.34 -10.60
C GLU A 114 -33.40 17.58 -9.76
N SER A 115 -33.44 17.09 -8.52
CA SER A 115 -34.58 17.30 -7.62
C SER A 115 -34.68 18.73 -7.08
N PHE A 116 -33.58 19.48 -7.06
CA PHE A 116 -33.57 20.87 -6.60
C PHE A 116 -34.02 21.85 -7.69
N ASN A 117 -33.72 21.59 -8.98
CA ASN A 117 -34.13 22.48 -10.08
C ASN A 117 -35.65 22.54 -10.25
N ILE A 118 -36.36 21.42 -10.10
CA ILE A 118 -37.83 21.39 -10.16
C ILE A 118 -38.46 22.19 -9.01
N LEU A 119 -37.84 22.17 -7.83
CA LEU A 119 -38.33 22.90 -6.65
C LEU A 119 -38.11 24.43 -6.77
N VAL A 120 -37.09 24.85 -7.53
CA VAL A 120 -36.74 26.26 -7.79
C VAL A 120 -37.72 26.90 -8.79
N GLU A 121 -38.17 26.17 -9.80
CA GLU A 121 -39.10 26.69 -10.81
C GLU A 121 -40.55 26.83 -10.32
N VAL A 122 -40.96 26.06 -9.31
CA VAL A 122 -42.39 25.93 -8.94
C VAL A 122 -42.81 26.78 -7.72
N LEU A 123 -41.88 27.30 -6.91
CA LEU A 123 -42.20 27.95 -5.62
C LEU A 123 -42.13 29.50 -5.63
N PRO A 124 -43.05 30.21 -4.92
CA PRO A 124 -43.11 31.68 -4.89
C PRO A 124 -41.95 32.33 -4.13
N LYS A 125 -41.61 33.58 -4.53
CA LYS A 125 -40.43 34.38 -4.11
C LYS A 125 -40.23 34.56 -2.59
N ALA A 126 -41.26 34.37 -1.76
CA ALA A 126 -41.19 34.48 -0.30
C ALA A 126 -40.35 33.37 0.38
N ASN A 127 -40.14 32.23 -0.29
CA ASN A 127 -39.38 31.09 0.26
C ASN A 127 -37.89 31.07 -0.17
N ALA A 128 -37.41 32.14 -0.81
CA ALA A 128 -36.06 32.23 -1.38
C ALA A 128 -34.95 32.23 -0.31
N SER A 129 -35.21 32.73 0.91
CA SER A 129 -34.25 32.73 2.02
C SER A 129 -34.03 31.31 2.57
N THR A 130 -35.10 30.56 2.81
CA THR A 130 -35.06 29.16 3.26
C THR A 130 -34.38 28.28 2.21
N MET A 131 -34.67 28.49 0.93
CA MET A 131 -34.02 27.76 -0.17
C MET A 131 -32.51 28.03 -0.23
N ARG A 132 -32.06 29.28 -0.07
CA ARG A 132 -30.62 29.63 0.00
C ARG A 132 -29.93 28.95 1.18
N GLN A 133 -30.57 28.87 2.34
CA GLN A 133 -30.03 28.18 3.50
C GLN A 133 -29.91 26.67 3.25
N THR A 134 -30.93 26.03 2.67
CA THR A 134 -30.88 24.61 2.30
C THR A 134 -29.78 24.32 1.29
N LEU A 135 -29.62 25.16 0.26
CA LEU A 135 -28.54 25.04 -0.72
C LEU A 135 -27.17 25.25 -0.08
N LYS A 136 -27.02 26.24 0.81
CA LYS A 136 -25.79 26.47 1.57
C LYS A 136 -25.39 25.22 2.37
N VAL A 137 -26.33 24.62 3.09
CA VAL A 137 -26.09 23.39 3.88
C VAL A 137 -25.72 22.21 2.97
N ALA A 138 -26.38 22.05 1.81
CA ALA A 138 -26.07 20.99 0.87
C ALA A 138 -24.66 21.13 0.27
N VAL A 139 -24.27 22.35 -0.12
CA VAL A 139 -22.92 22.65 -0.64
C VAL A 139 -21.86 22.45 0.45
N ASP A 140 -22.13 22.88 1.68
CA ASP A 140 -21.21 22.70 2.80
C ASP A 140 -21.03 21.21 3.17
N ALA A 141 -22.09 20.40 3.06
CA ALA A 141 -22.01 18.96 3.25
C ALA A 141 -21.11 18.26 2.19
N GLU A 142 -21.20 18.67 0.92
CA GLU A 142 -20.29 18.14 -0.12
C GLU A 142 -18.85 18.63 0.10
N ARG A 143 -18.67 19.89 0.51
CA ARG A 143 -17.36 20.42 0.89
C ARG A 143 -16.73 19.64 2.05
N HIS A 144 -17.50 19.28 3.08
CA HIS A 144 -17.02 18.45 4.18
C HIS A 144 -16.53 17.09 3.67
N LYS A 145 -17.23 16.48 2.72
CA LYS A 145 -16.75 15.23 2.10
C LYS A 145 -15.42 15.45 1.37
N GLU A 146 -15.27 16.54 0.60
CA GLU A 146 -14.00 16.86 -0.07
C GLU A 146 -12.84 17.00 0.93
N ILE A 147 -13.05 17.70 2.05
CA ILE A 147 -12.03 17.85 3.12
C ILE A 147 -11.65 16.49 3.70
N ILE A 148 -12.64 15.63 3.96
CA ILE A 148 -12.40 14.29 4.51
C ILE A 148 -11.60 13.43 3.52
N VAL A 149 -11.97 13.44 2.24
CA VAL A 149 -11.24 12.71 1.18
C VAL A 149 -9.81 13.23 1.07
N GLU A 150 -9.62 14.55 1.08
CA GLU A 150 -8.31 15.19 1.05
C GLU A 150 -7.45 14.72 2.23
N ALA A 151 -7.96 14.85 3.45
CA ALA A 151 -7.23 14.48 4.66
C ALA A 151 -6.84 13.00 4.66
N ILE A 152 -7.77 12.09 4.35
CA ILE A 152 -7.49 10.64 4.35
C ILE A 152 -6.51 10.28 3.25
N SER A 153 -6.66 10.85 2.05
CA SER A 153 -5.73 10.59 0.93
C SER A 153 -4.31 11.07 1.26
N ALA A 154 -4.17 12.21 1.95
CA ALA A 154 -2.90 12.72 2.41
C ALA A 154 -2.29 11.83 3.50
N ILE A 155 -3.05 11.45 4.52
CA ILE A 155 -2.61 10.57 5.62
C ILE A 155 -2.10 9.24 5.06
N LEU A 156 -2.90 8.56 4.22
CA LEU A 156 -2.52 7.28 3.61
C LEU A 156 -1.25 7.41 2.76
N LEU A 157 -1.14 8.48 1.97
CA LEU A 157 0.02 8.71 1.12
C LEU A 157 1.29 8.99 1.95
N LEU A 158 1.18 9.76 3.03
CA LEU A 158 2.28 10.07 3.93
C LEU A 158 2.76 8.81 4.66
N LEU A 159 1.85 8.03 5.24
CA LEU A 159 2.19 6.76 5.89
C LEU A 159 2.95 5.82 4.92
N LEU A 160 2.45 5.65 3.68
CA LEU A 160 3.12 4.87 2.64
C LEU A 160 4.45 5.47 2.16
N LYS A 161 4.76 6.74 2.44
CA LYS A 161 6.07 7.34 2.17
C LYS A 161 7.01 7.11 3.34
N HIS A 162 6.59 7.46 4.54
CA HIS A 162 7.40 7.37 5.75
C HIS A 162 7.79 5.92 6.05
N PHE A 163 6.84 4.97 6.04
CA PHE A 163 7.19 3.55 6.22
C PHE A 163 8.12 3.04 5.12
N LYS A 164 8.03 3.55 3.89
CA LYS A 164 8.94 3.13 2.82
C LYS A 164 10.37 3.65 3.00
N VAL A 165 10.50 4.87 3.54
CA VAL A 165 11.81 5.47 3.86
C VAL A 165 12.42 4.76 5.06
N ASN A 166 11.60 4.42 6.05
CA ASN A 166 12.05 3.73 7.24
C ASN A 166 12.44 2.27 6.95
N HIS A 167 11.49 1.45 6.50
CA HIS A 167 11.78 0.09 6.07
C HIS A 167 10.81 -0.44 5.01
N ILE A 168 11.35 -0.98 3.92
CA ILE A 168 10.54 -1.50 2.80
C ILE A 168 9.53 -2.58 3.22
N LEU A 169 9.83 -3.41 4.23
CA LEU A 169 8.89 -4.41 4.74
C LEU A 169 7.76 -3.81 5.59
N GLN A 170 7.99 -2.69 6.29
CA GLN A 170 6.91 -1.95 6.97
C GLN A 170 5.97 -1.34 5.94
N PHE A 171 6.52 -0.77 4.86
CA PHE A 171 5.73 -0.30 3.72
C PHE A 171 4.90 -1.43 3.09
N GLU A 172 5.51 -2.59 2.84
CA GLU A 172 4.78 -3.71 2.24
C GLU A 172 3.75 -4.29 3.20
N HIS A 173 3.99 -4.28 4.51
CA HIS A 173 2.99 -4.68 5.50
C HIS A 173 1.74 -3.79 5.44
N MET A 174 1.93 -2.47 5.44
CA MET A 174 0.82 -1.52 5.30
C MET A 174 0.14 -1.66 3.93
N ALA A 175 0.93 -1.80 2.85
CA ALA A 175 0.41 -1.93 1.50
C ALA A 175 -0.44 -3.19 1.31
N GLN A 176 0.00 -4.34 1.85
CA GLN A 176 -0.78 -5.58 1.84
C GLN A 176 -2.10 -5.40 2.58
N ASN A 177 -2.09 -4.80 3.79
CA ASN A 177 -3.31 -4.53 4.54
C ASN A 177 -4.30 -3.63 3.76
N LEU A 178 -3.80 -2.60 3.05
CA LEU A 178 -4.64 -1.76 2.18
C LEU A 178 -5.23 -2.55 1.01
N VAL A 179 -4.42 -3.40 0.35
CA VAL A 179 -4.88 -4.21 -0.78
C VAL A 179 -5.95 -5.21 -0.32
N PHE A 180 -5.75 -5.92 0.81
CA PHE A 180 -6.74 -6.83 1.38
C PHE A 180 -8.01 -6.11 1.84
N ALA A 181 -7.90 -4.88 2.33
CA ALA A 181 -9.05 -4.05 2.70
C ALA A 181 -9.76 -3.40 1.49
N ASN A 182 -9.51 -3.87 0.27
CA ASN A 182 -10.16 -3.40 -0.96
C ASN A 182 -9.87 -1.93 -1.32
N CYS A 183 -8.68 -1.43 -0.99
CA CYS A 183 -8.26 -0.07 -1.35
C CYS A 183 -8.23 0.18 -2.87
N ILE A 184 -7.72 -0.79 -3.66
CA ILE A 184 -7.65 -0.66 -5.13
C ILE A 184 -9.04 -0.42 -5.75
N PRO A 185 -10.03 -1.31 -5.58
CA PRO A 185 -11.36 -1.10 -6.16
C PRO A 185 -12.05 0.13 -5.58
N LEU A 186 -11.80 0.50 -4.31
CA LEU A 186 -12.34 1.73 -3.73
C LEU A 186 -11.83 2.99 -4.46
N ILE A 187 -10.52 3.09 -4.68
CA ILE A 187 -9.95 4.23 -5.40
C ILE A 187 -10.45 4.26 -6.86
N LEU A 188 -10.52 3.10 -7.51
CA LEU A 188 -11.07 3.02 -8.87
C LEU A 188 -12.54 3.46 -8.90
N LYS A 189 -13.34 3.10 -7.89
CA LYS A 189 -14.73 3.55 -7.75
C LYS A 189 -14.81 5.08 -7.62
N HIS A 190 -13.93 5.68 -6.82
CA HIS A 190 -13.84 7.14 -6.69
C HIS A 190 -13.50 7.80 -8.05
N LEU A 191 -12.51 7.27 -8.77
CA LEU A 191 -12.13 7.78 -10.10
C LEU A 191 -13.15 7.47 -11.22
N ASN A 192 -14.00 6.46 -11.06
CA ASN A 192 -14.98 6.04 -12.06
C ASN A 192 -16.19 6.98 -12.13
N GLN A 193 -16.39 7.79 -11.10
CA GLN A 193 -17.44 8.79 -11.05
C GLN A 193 -17.18 9.85 -12.13
N ASN A 194 -18.17 10.68 -12.44
CA ASN A 194 -18.00 11.75 -13.42
C ASN A 194 -17.05 12.82 -12.86
N LEU A 195 -15.74 12.52 -12.87
CA LEU A 195 -14.66 13.29 -12.27
C LEU A 195 -14.68 14.73 -12.77
N VAL A 196 -15.03 14.95 -14.04
CA VAL A 196 -15.13 16.30 -14.58
C VAL A 196 -16.23 17.06 -13.84
N ASN A 197 -17.44 16.51 -13.75
CA ASN A 197 -18.55 17.16 -13.04
C ASN A 197 -18.32 17.26 -11.52
N TYR A 198 -17.67 16.27 -10.91
CA TYR A 198 -17.33 16.30 -9.50
C TYR A 198 -16.32 17.40 -9.17
N LEU A 199 -15.33 17.59 -10.04
CA LEU A 199 -14.27 18.56 -9.80
C LEU A 199 -14.68 19.98 -10.15
N ILE A 200 -15.78 20.21 -10.88
CA ILE A 200 -16.27 21.58 -11.16
C ILE A 200 -16.73 22.21 -9.85
N LEU A 201 -16.13 23.35 -9.52
CA LEU A 201 -16.50 24.14 -8.35
C LEU A 201 -17.95 24.59 -8.49
N PHE A 202 -18.77 24.32 -7.47
CA PHE A 202 -20.09 24.93 -7.41
C PHE A 202 -19.94 26.44 -7.14
N SER A 203 -20.62 27.27 -7.93
CA SER A 203 -20.63 28.73 -7.79
C SER A 203 -21.02 29.13 -6.35
N GLY A 204 -20.14 29.85 -5.66
CA GLY A 204 -20.35 30.33 -4.29
C GLY A 204 -19.64 29.56 -3.17
N THR A 205 -18.89 28.50 -3.49
CA THR A 205 -18.03 27.78 -2.52
C THR A 205 -16.89 28.64 -1.97
N GLU A 206 -16.37 29.59 -2.76
CA GLU A 206 -15.38 30.58 -2.32
C GLU A 206 -15.89 31.42 -1.13
N ASN A 207 -17.20 31.70 -1.09
CA ASN A 207 -17.85 32.40 0.03
C ASN A 207 -18.06 31.52 1.27
N LEU A 208 -17.69 30.23 1.23
CA LEU A 208 -17.71 29.33 2.39
C LEU A 208 -16.31 29.14 3.00
N GLU A 209 -15.26 29.60 2.33
CA GLU A 209 -13.89 29.53 2.85
C GLU A 209 -13.62 30.66 3.86
N PHE A 210 -12.84 30.37 4.89
CA PHE A 210 -12.38 31.39 5.81
C PHE A 210 -11.31 32.25 5.12
N PRO A 211 -11.34 33.60 5.22
CA PRO A 211 -12.27 34.42 6.02
C PRO A 211 -13.54 34.86 5.27
N ALA A 212 -13.67 34.56 3.97
CA ALA A 212 -14.81 35.00 3.13
C ALA A 212 -16.18 34.60 3.70
N CYS A 213 -16.30 33.47 4.39
CA CYS A 213 -17.54 33.05 5.06
C CYS A 213 -18.01 33.96 6.20
N VAL A 214 -17.10 34.75 6.78
CA VAL A 214 -17.40 35.74 7.82
C VAL A 214 -17.75 37.09 7.20
N LEU A 215 -17.10 37.43 6.07
CA LEU A 215 -17.18 38.75 5.45
C LEU A 215 -18.29 38.87 4.41
N ASN A 216 -18.59 37.79 3.67
CA ASN A 216 -19.50 37.82 2.53
C ASN A 216 -20.84 37.14 2.84
N LYS A 217 -21.94 37.75 2.40
CA LYS A 217 -23.25 37.08 2.35
C LYS A 217 -23.21 36.03 1.25
N PHE A 218 -23.65 34.80 1.56
CA PHE A 218 -23.71 33.70 0.60
C PHE A 218 -24.66 34.08 -0.55
N ASN A 219 -24.09 34.46 -1.68
CA ASN A 219 -24.81 34.76 -2.91
C ASN A 219 -24.67 33.57 -3.86
N ILE A 220 -25.80 32.97 -4.20
CA ILE A 220 -25.89 32.03 -5.32
C ILE A 220 -25.86 32.91 -6.58
N LEU A 221 -24.69 33.01 -7.21
CA LEU A 221 -24.63 33.49 -8.58
C LEU A 221 -25.25 32.38 -9.43
N SER A 222 -26.28 32.72 -10.21
CA SER A 222 -26.76 31.88 -11.30
C SER A 222 -25.57 31.40 -12.11
N HIS A 223 -25.63 30.16 -12.60
CA HIS A 223 -24.71 29.62 -13.58
C HIS A 223 -24.79 30.48 -14.86
N ASP A 224 -24.16 31.65 -14.85
CA ASP A 224 -23.80 32.32 -16.09
C ASP A 224 -22.59 31.54 -16.60
N ASP A 225 -22.72 31.07 -17.83
CA ASP A 225 -21.78 30.22 -18.56
C ASP A 225 -20.35 30.78 -18.50
N LYS A 226 -19.61 30.45 -17.45
CA LYS A 226 -18.16 30.62 -17.46
C LYS A 226 -17.62 29.62 -18.48
N GLU A 227 -17.16 30.12 -19.63
CA GLU A 227 -16.51 29.35 -20.69
C GLU A 227 -15.37 28.44 -20.18
N ASN A 228 -14.83 28.75 -18.99
CA ASN A 228 -13.86 27.91 -18.27
C ASN A 228 -14.39 27.50 -16.89
N PRO A 229 -14.72 26.21 -16.67
CA PRO A 229 -15.06 25.73 -15.34
C PRO A 229 -13.84 25.83 -14.41
N THR A 230 -14.02 26.49 -13.27
CA THR A 230 -13.07 26.44 -12.16
C THR A 230 -13.13 25.08 -11.50
N TYR A 231 -11.99 24.45 -11.23
CA TYR A 231 -11.95 23.14 -10.57
C TYR A 231 -11.64 23.26 -9.07
N SER A 232 -12.23 22.38 -8.25
CA SER A 232 -11.87 22.22 -6.83
C SER A 232 -10.44 21.74 -6.70
N TRP A 233 -9.59 22.59 -6.12
CA TRP A 233 -8.20 22.24 -5.84
C TRP A 233 -8.10 21.02 -4.91
N ARG A 234 -9.02 20.91 -3.93
CA ARG A 234 -9.10 19.79 -2.97
C ARG A 234 -9.44 18.49 -3.66
N GLY A 235 -10.40 18.55 -4.58
CA GLY A 235 -10.78 17.42 -5.42
C GLY A 235 -9.61 16.96 -6.31
N ILE A 236 -8.90 17.89 -6.96
CA ILE A 236 -7.73 17.58 -7.79
C ILE A 236 -6.61 16.97 -6.94
N PHE A 237 -6.28 17.60 -5.81
CA PHE A 237 -5.25 17.14 -4.89
C PHE A 237 -5.56 15.72 -4.36
N SER A 238 -6.82 15.47 -4.00
CA SER A 238 -7.31 14.15 -3.61
C SER A 238 -7.11 13.11 -4.72
N CYS A 239 -7.51 13.43 -5.96
CA CYS A 239 -7.32 12.54 -7.11
C CYS A 239 -5.83 12.23 -7.37
N ILE A 240 -4.96 13.24 -7.25
CA ILE A 240 -3.51 13.07 -7.37
C ILE A 240 -3.00 12.14 -6.26
N ASN A 241 -3.42 12.34 -5.01
CA ASN A 241 -2.99 11.50 -3.91
C ASN A 241 -3.46 10.05 -4.05
N LEU A 242 -4.73 9.84 -4.42
CA LEU A 242 -5.30 8.51 -4.63
C LEU A 242 -4.63 7.77 -5.79
N THR A 243 -4.33 8.45 -6.91
CA THR A 243 -3.57 7.85 -8.02
C THR A 243 -2.11 7.55 -7.63
N ARG A 244 -1.50 8.38 -6.78
CA ARG A 244 -0.17 8.10 -6.18
C ARG A 244 -0.17 6.91 -5.25
N ILE A 245 -1.22 6.74 -4.45
CA ILE A 245 -1.42 5.57 -3.59
C ILE A 245 -1.53 4.32 -4.46
N LEU A 246 -2.42 4.30 -5.46
CA LEU A 246 -2.53 3.19 -6.41
C LEU A 246 -1.17 2.86 -7.05
N GLN A 247 -0.42 3.88 -7.49
CA GLN A 247 0.89 3.67 -8.09
C GLN A 247 1.88 3.05 -7.09
N LYS A 248 1.87 3.48 -5.83
CA LYS A 248 2.73 2.88 -4.80
C LYS A 248 2.37 1.42 -4.55
N LEU A 249 1.08 1.08 -4.54
CA LEU A 249 0.62 -0.29 -4.30
C LEU A 249 0.99 -1.22 -5.46
N THR A 250 0.86 -0.77 -6.72
CA THR A 250 0.99 -1.65 -7.89
C THR A 250 2.35 -1.61 -8.60
N LYS A 251 3.16 -0.57 -8.35
CA LYS A 251 4.46 -0.41 -9.03
C LYS A 251 5.37 -1.62 -8.77
N TRP A 252 5.77 -2.30 -9.84
CA TRP A 252 6.61 -3.50 -9.81
C TRP A 252 6.00 -4.70 -9.06
N ARG A 253 4.67 -4.75 -8.97
CA ARG A 253 3.94 -5.87 -8.35
C ARG A 253 2.98 -6.47 -9.38
N PRO A 254 3.40 -7.49 -10.15
CA PRO A 254 2.57 -8.10 -11.19
C PRO A 254 1.19 -8.55 -10.69
N SER A 255 1.13 -9.20 -9.52
CA SER A 255 -0.13 -9.56 -8.83
C SER A 255 -1.11 -8.38 -8.72
N ARG A 256 -0.63 -7.25 -8.19
CA ARG A 256 -1.46 -6.06 -7.96
C ARG A 256 -1.76 -5.28 -9.24
N ILE A 257 -0.90 -5.36 -10.26
CA ILE A 257 -1.18 -4.83 -11.61
C ILE A 257 -2.28 -5.68 -12.27
N MET A 258 -2.24 -7.01 -12.12
CA MET A 258 -3.28 -7.89 -12.62
C MET A 258 -4.63 -7.57 -11.98
N MET A 259 -4.67 -7.25 -10.68
CA MET A 259 -5.89 -6.75 -10.03
C MET A 259 -6.47 -5.51 -10.74
N LEU A 260 -5.63 -4.55 -11.17
CA LEU A 260 -6.09 -3.38 -11.94
C LEU A 260 -6.70 -3.75 -13.29
N VAL A 261 -6.19 -4.80 -13.93
CA VAL A 261 -6.72 -5.32 -15.20
C VAL A 261 -8.06 -6.00 -14.98
N VAL A 262 -8.16 -6.86 -13.95
CA VAL A 262 -9.40 -7.54 -13.54
C VAL A 262 -10.50 -6.53 -13.20
N PHE A 263 -10.17 -5.46 -12.48
CA PHE A 263 -11.12 -4.38 -12.17
C PHE A 263 -11.40 -3.42 -13.33
N LYS A 264 -10.94 -3.72 -14.55
CA LYS A 264 -11.16 -2.90 -15.76
C LYS A 264 -10.76 -1.44 -15.53
N SER A 265 -9.60 -1.21 -14.92
CA SER A 265 -9.17 0.15 -14.57
C SER A 265 -8.80 1.01 -15.77
N ALA A 266 -8.30 0.43 -16.87
CA ALA A 266 -7.82 1.19 -18.02
C ALA A 266 -8.88 2.14 -18.64
N PRO A 267 -10.15 1.73 -18.87
CA PRO A 267 -11.23 2.65 -19.26
C PRO A 267 -11.50 3.80 -18.27
N ILE A 268 -11.37 3.54 -16.97
CA ILE A 268 -11.56 4.54 -15.91
C ILE A 268 -10.44 5.59 -16.00
N LEU A 269 -9.18 5.12 -16.01
CA LEU A 269 -8.01 5.98 -16.12
C LEU A 269 -8.00 6.77 -17.44
N LYS A 270 -8.42 6.15 -18.55
CA LYS A 270 -8.57 6.82 -19.86
C LYS A 270 -9.55 7.99 -19.80
N ARG A 271 -10.67 7.86 -19.08
CA ARG A 271 -11.62 8.99 -18.91
C ARG A 271 -11.04 10.09 -18.03
N ALA A 272 -10.34 9.73 -16.95
CA ALA A 272 -9.67 10.68 -16.06
C ALA A 272 -8.59 11.50 -16.78
N LEU A 273 -7.92 10.95 -17.80
CA LEU A 273 -6.93 11.68 -18.62
C LEU A 273 -7.49 12.90 -19.36
N LYS A 274 -8.81 13.03 -19.51
CA LYS A 274 -9.44 14.22 -20.12
C LYS A 274 -9.20 15.49 -19.29
N LEU A 275 -8.95 15.35 -17.98
CA LEU A 275 -8.55 16.46 -17.13
C LEU A 275 -7.15 16.91 -17.51
N LYS A 276 -7.00 18.18 -17.90
CA LYS A 276 -5.73 18.78 -18.37
C LYS A 276 -4.83 19.25 -17.22
N GLU A 277 -4.74 18.47 -16.13
CA GLU A 277 -3.75 18.70 -15.08
C GLU A 277 -2.57 17.74 -15.28
N GLU A 278 -1.36 18.28 -15.28
CA GLU A 278 -0.14 17.57 -15.67
C GLU A 278 0.28 16.46 -14.70
N THR A 279 0.21 16.72 -13.40
CA THR A 279 0.61 15.80 -12.32
C THR A 279 -0.27 14.55 -12.30
N LEU A 280 -1.58 14.73 -12.34
CA LEU A 280 -2.61 13.71 -12.41
C LEU A 280 -2.43 12.90 -13.69
N GLN A 281 -2.30 13.56 -14.85
CA GLN A 281 -2.05 12.86 -16.10
C GLN A 281 -0.78 12.00 -16.03
N LEU A 282 0.30 12.50 -15.42
CA LEU A 282 1.52 11.71 -15.24
C LEU A 282 1.30 10.44 -14.39
N TYR A 283 0.57 10.54 -13.27
CA TYR A 283 0.30 9.36 -12.43
C TYR A 283 -0.72 8.40 -13.07
N LEU A 284 -1.71 8.90 -13.81
CA LEU A 284 -2.62 8.09 -14.61
C LEU A 284 -1.86 7.30 -15.68
N LEU A 285 -0.94 7.94 -16.42
CA LEU A 285 -0.13 7.27 -17.42
C LEU A 285 0.84 6.24 -16.80
N LYS A 286 1.39 6.53 -15.62
CA LYS A 286 2.21 5.56 -14.85
C LYS A 286 1.43 4.32 -14.44
N LEU A 287 0.12 4.43 -14.21
CA LEU A 287 -0.77 3.30 -13.90
C LEU A 287 -1.19 2.53 -15.16
N ILE A 288 -1.38 3.21 -16.29
CA ILE A 288 -1.75 2.56 -17.57
C ILE A 288 -0.56 1.82 -18.17
N LYS A 289 0.65 2.40 -18.14
CA LYS A 289 1.88 1.82 -18.71
C LYS A 289 2.09 0.34 -18.35
N PRO A 290 2.07 -0.10 -17.07
CA PRO A 290 2.28 -1.51 -16.75
C PRO A 290 1.09 -2.41 -17.14
N GLN A 291 -0.12 -1.87 -17.33
CA GLN A 291 -1.29 -2.67 -17.73
C GLN A 291 -1.28 -3.05 -19.21
N THR A 292 -0.58 -2.29 -20.06
CA THR A 292 -0.60 -2.53 -21.52
C THR A 292 -0.09 -3.90 -21.93
N ARG A 293 0.76 -4.52 -21.10
CA ARG A 293 1.25 -5.90 -21.31
C ARG A 293 0.12 -6.94 -21.26
N TYR A 294 -0.89 -6.70 -20.43
CA TYR A 294 -2.04 -7.59 -20.23
C TYR A 294 -3.23 -7.25 -21.15
N LEU A 295 -3.33 -6.00 -21.61
CA LEU A 295 -4.47 -5.55 -22.45
C LEU A 295 -4.37 -5.99 -23.92
N GLY A 296 -3.22 -6.54 -24.35
CA GLY A 296 -3.02 -7.09 -25.68
C GLY A 296 -2.86 -6.05 -26.81
N ARG A 297 -2.63 -6.56 -28.03
CA ARG A 297 -2.28 -5.75 -29.22
C ARG A 297 -3.45 -4.88 -29.71
N ASN A 298 -4.68 -5.38 -29.67
CA ASN A 298 -5.87 -4.67 -30.17
C ASN A 298 -6.17 -3.40 -29.37
N TRP A 299 -5.97 -3.46 -28.04
CA TRP A 299 -6.11 -2.30 -27.17
C TRP A 299 -5.08 -1.22 -27.52
N ARG A 300 -3.82 -1.59 -27.78
CA ARG A 300 -2.77 -0.63 -28.15
C ARG A 300 -3.08 0.08 -29.48
N LYS A 301 -3.54 -0.66 -30.50
CA LYS A 301 -3.96 -0.09 -31.79
C LYS A 301 -5.07 0.95 -31.62
N SER A 302 -6.11 0.64 -30.84
CA SER A 302 -7.25 1.54 -30.59
C SER A 302 -6.94 2.70 -29.63
N ASN A 303 -5.86 2.62 -28.85
CA ASN A 303 -5.46 3.62 -27.86
C ASN A 303 -4.08 4.24 -28.16
N MET A 304 -3.71 4.33 -29.44
CA MET A 304 -2.39 4.82 -29.86
C MET A 304 -2.05 6.19 -29.27
N LYS A 305 -3.01 7.10 -29.18
CA LYS A 305 -2.82 8.42 -28.52
C LYS A 305 -2.29 8.29 -27.08
N ILE A 306 -2.84 7.35 -26.30
CA ILE A 306 -2.40 7.10 -24.92
C ILE A 306 -1.01 6.48 -24.91
N VAL A 307 -0.76 5.52 -25.81
CA VAL A 307 0.57 4.90 -25.97
C VAL A 307 1.62 5.97 -26.27
N SER A 308 1.35 6.88 -27.21
CA SER A 308 2.21 8.03 -27.51
C SER A 308 2.41 8.96 -26.31
N MET A 309 1.36 9.26 -25.55
CA MET A 309 1.47 10.06 -24.31
C MET A 309 2.34 9.36 -23.26
N ILE A 310 2.27 8.04 -23.12
CA ILE A 310 3.16 7.27 -22.25
C ILE A 310 4.61 7.42 -22.72
N TYR A 311 4.85 7.33 -24.03
CA TYR A 311 6.19 7.51 -24.60
C TYR A 311 6.78 8.88 -24.29
N GLN A 312 5.97 9.93 -24.41
CA GLN A 312 6.42 11.32 -24.22
C GLN A 312 6.61 11.70 -22.75
N ARG A 313 5.74 11.22 -21.84
CA ARG A 313 5.64 11.76 -20.47
C ARG A 313 6.14 10.82 -19.38
N VAL A 314 6.23 9.51 -19.63
CA VAL A 314 6.66 8.53 -18.64
C VAL A 314 8.08 8.08 -18.94
N ARG A 315 8.95 8.08 -17.92
CA ARG A 315 10.33 7.58 -18.06
C ARG A 315 10.35 6.11 -18.49
N HIS A 316 11.23 5.79 -19.44
CA HIS A 316 11.52 4.43 -19.88
C HIS A 316 12.87 3.94 -19.34
N HIS A 317 12.97 2.62 -19.14
CA HIS A 317 14.22 1.92 -18.87
C HIS A 317 14.64 1.13 -20.11
N LEU A 318 15.92 0.76 -20.16
CA LEU A 318 16.52 0.08 -21.32
C LEU A 318 15.77 -1.20 -21.72
N ASN A 319 15.28 -1.96 -20.73
CA ASN A 319 14.58 -3.23 -20.95
C ASN A 319 13.06 -3.12 -20.69
N ASP A 320 12.48 -1.92 -20.77
CA ASP A 320 11.04 -1.73 -20.58
C ASP A 320 10.25 -2.38 -21.74
N ASP A 321 9.68 -3.56 -21.51
CA ASP A 321 8.96 -4.37 -22.49
C ASP A 321 7.44 -4.18 -22.47
N TRP A 322 6.93 -3.21 -21.70
CA TRP A 322 5.50 -2.93 -21.50
C TRP A 322 4.67 -2.83 -22.80
N ALA A 323 5.25 -2.32 -23.89
CA ALA A 323 4.58 -2.16 -25.18
C ALA A 323 4.52 -3.45 -26.02
N TYR A 324 5.43 -4.38 -25.78
CA TYR A 324 5.62 -5.62 -26.56
C TYR A 324 5.25 -6.89 -25.78
N GLY A 325 5.01 -6.80 -24.47
CA GLY A 325 4.61 -7.91 -23.62
C GLY A 325 3.43 -8.71 -24.18
N VAL A 326 3.50 -10.03 -24.01
CA VAL A 326 2.54 -11.03 -24.52
C VAL A 326 1.84 -11.74 -23.35
N ASP A 327 1.73 -11.06 -22.20
CA ASP A 327 1.18 -11.65 -20.97
C ASP A 327 -0.36 -11.63 -20.94
N GLN A 328 -1.01 -11.73 -22.10
CA GLN A 328 -2.48 -11.68 -22.19
C GLN A 328 -3.12 -12.90 -21.51
N ASP A 329 -2.41 -14.02 -21.48
CA ASP A 329 -2.89 -15.28 -20.90
C ASP A 329 -2.59 -15.40 -19.40
N SER A 330 -1.86 -14.45 -18.81
CA SER A 330 -1.58 -14.43 -17.37
C SER A 330 -2.86 -14.34 -16.56
N GLN A 331 -2.95 -15.17 -15.53
CA GLN A 331 -4.11 -15.29 -14.66
C GLN A 331 -3.83 -14.69 -13.28
N PRO A 332 -4.87 -14.29 -12.53
CA PRO A 332 -4.70 -13.72 -11.19
C PRO A 332 -4.01 -14.67 -10.19
N TRP A 333 -4.16 -16.00 -10.36
CA TRP A 333 -3.57 -16.98 -9.45
C TRP A 333 -2.08 -17.24 -9.70
N ASP A 334 -1.55 -16.88 -10.87
CA ASP A 334 -0.14 -17.10 -11.24
C ASP A 334 0.84 -16.38 -10.28
N TYR A 335 0.37 -15.33 -9.61
CA TYR A 335 1.18 -14.49 -8.72
C TYR A 335 0.89 -14.70 -7.23
N GLN A 336 0.13 -15.75 -6.85
CA GLN A 336 -0.19 -16.03 -5.45
C GLN A 336 1.04 -16.40 -4.63
N VAL A 337 1.98 -17.13 -5.22
CA VAL A 337 3.22 -17.54 -4.58
C VAL A 337 4.04 -16.31 -4.17
N GLU A 338 4.22 -15.34 -5.07
CA GLU A 338 4.99 -14.12 -4.79
C GLU A 338 4.40 -13.29 -3.63
N GLU A 339 3.07 -13.17 -3.55
CA GLU A 339 2.42 -12.44 -2.44
C GLU A 339 2.45 -13.25 -1.12
N SER A 340 2.38 -14.58 -1.20
CA SER A 340 2.54 -15.45 -0.03
C SER A 340 3.97 -15.35 0.54
N ASP A 341 4.98 -15.40 -0.32
CA ASP A 341 6.39 -15.27 0.07
C ASP A 341 6.68 -13.88 0.66
N LEU A 342 6.06 -12.84 0.11
CA LEU A 342 6.18 -11.49 0.66
C LEU A 342 5.55 -11.41 2.06
N ARG A 343 4.37 -12.03 2.26
CA ARG A 343 3.71 -12.08 3.57
C ARG A 343 4.60 -12.79 4.60
N ALA A 344 5.19 -13.93 4.24
CA ALA A 344 6.09 -14.67 5.11
C ALA A 344 7.34 -13.84 5.49
N GLN A 345 7.92 -13.09 4.54
CA GLN A 345 9.04 -12.18 4.82
C GLN A 345 8.66 -11.07 5.81
N ILE A 346 7.48 -10.47 5.63
CA ILE A 346 6.97 -9.43 6.53
C ILE A 346 6.75 -9.98 7.93
N GLU A 347 6.15 -11.16 8.04
CA GLU A 347 5.90 -11.80 9.33
C GLU A 347 7.20 -12.12 10.07
N ARG A 348 8.18 -12.71 9.38
CA ARG A 348 9.51 -12.97 9.95
C ARG A 348 10.19 -11.68 10.42
N PHE A 349 10.16 -10.64 9.60
CA PHE A 349 10.70 -9.32 9.96
C PHE A 349 10.02 -8.75 11.21
N ASN A 350 8.68 -8.75 11.24
CA ASN A 350 7.94 -8.20 12.36
C ASN A 350 8.08 -9.02 13.64
N ASN A 351 8.12 -10.36 13.54
CA ASN A 351 8.35 -11.22 14.70
C ASN A 351 9.75 -11.01 15.26
N ARG A 352 10.76 -10.87 14.39
CA ARG A 352 12.14 -10.64 14.82
C ARG A 352 12.33 -9.29 15.54
N ARG A 353 11.67 -8.22 15.07
CA ARG A 353 11.83 -6.87 15.64
C ARG A 353 10.82 -6.48 16.71
N TYR A 354 9.63 -7.06 16.69
CA TYR A 354 8.50 -6.61 17.51
C TYR A 354 7.85 -7.77 18.27
N SER A 355 8.53 -8.91 18.45
CA SER A 355 7.99 -10.05 19.20
C SER A 355 7.49 -9.64 20.58
N ASP A 356 8.26 -8.82 21.29
CA ASP A 356 7.95 -8.40 22.66
C ASP A 356 6.67 -7.55 22.73
N LEU A 357 6.34 -6.81 21.67
CA LEU A 357 5.06 -6.09 21.53
C LEU A 357 3.88 -7.03 21.21
N LYS A 358 4.13 -8.26 20.74
CA LYS A 358 3.12 -9.30 20.50
C LYS A 358 2.95 -10.26 21.69
N SER A 359 3.88 -10.25 22.64
CA SER A 359 3.91 -11.15 23.81
C SER A 359 2.77 -10.95 24.81
N GLU A 360 1.90 -9.94 24.65
CA GLU A 360 0.62 -9.91 25.36
C GLU A 360 -0.35 -11.03 24.91
N VAL A 361 -0.02 -11.83 23.86
CA VAL A 361 -0.97 -12.79 23.28
C VAL A 361 -0.56 -14.27 23.38
N LEU A 362 0.71 -14.65 23.59
CA LEU A 362 1.09 -16.08 23.66
C LEU A 362 2.27 -16.34 24.64
N PRO A 363 1.99 -16.72 25.90
CA PRO A 363 3.00 -17.08 26.90
C PRO A 363 3.81 -18.35 26.56
N ASP A 364 3.27 -19.23 25.72
CA ASP A 364 3.78 -20.60 25.53
C ASP A 364 4.94 -20.72 24.54
N CYS A 365 5.39 -19.62 23.93
CA CYS A 365 6.44 -19.62 22.91
C CYS A 365 7.70 -18.82 23.30
N LEU A 366 7.84 -18.43 24.58
CA LEU A 366 9.09 -17.86 25.07
C LEU A 366 10.13 -18.97 25.25
N PRO A 367 11.42 -18.71 24.95
CA PRO A 367 12.48 -19.66 25.28
C PRO A 367 12.42 -19.98 26.77
N TYR A 368 12.38 -21.27 27.10
CA TYR A 368 12.30 -21.72 28.49
C TYR A 368 13.51 -21.19 29.27
N ASP A 369 13.24 -20.54 30.40
CA ASP A 369 14.28 -19.97 31.24
C ASP A 369 15.03 -21.11 31.95
N ASN A 370 16.18 -21.49 31.40
CA ASN A 370 17.03 -22.54 31.95
C ASN A 370 17.93 -22.04 33.11
N ASN A 371 17.82 -20.77 33.51
CA ASN A 371 18.61 -20.24 34.60
C ASN A 371 17.95 -20.56 35.95
N TRP A 372 18.54 -21.51 36.68
CA TRP A 372 18.07 -21.93 38.01
C TRP A 372 17.96 -20.75 39.01
N ILE A 373 18.82 -19.73 38.89
CA ILE A 373 18.77 -18.54 39.75
C ILE A 373 17.49 -17.75 39.48
N SER A 374 17.09 -17.60 38.22
CA SER A 374 15.88 -16.87 37.84
C SER A 374 14.60 -17.58 38.32
N VAL A 375 14.59 -18.92 38.27
CA VAL A 375 13.48 -19.74 38.79
C VAL A 375 13.37 -19.64 40.31
N LEU A 376 14.49 -19.69 41.04
CA LEU A 376 14.51 -19.55 42.51
C LEU A 376 14.21 -18.12 42.99
N SER A 377 14.38 -17.12 42.13
CA SER A 377 14.10 -15.71 42.43
C SER A 377 12.62 -15.34 42.28
N LYS A 378 11.80 -16.21 41.67
CA LYS A 378 10.37 -15.94 41.47
C LYS A 378 9.62 -16.22 42.77
N GLU A 379 8.95 -15.20 43.31
CA GLU A 379 7.95 -15.38 44.35
C GLU A 379 6.71 -16.06 43.75
N ILE A 380 6.59 -17.38 43.97
CA ILE A 380 5.41 -18.15 43.57
C ILE A 380 4.35 -17.98 44.66
N GLN A 381 3.23 -17.34 44.32
CA GLN A 381 2.08 -17.28 45.23
C GLN A 381 1.31 -18.61 45.17
N PHE A 382 1.36 -19.36 46.26
CA PHE A 382 0.59 -20.60 46.41
C PHE A 382 -0.86 -20.30 46.79
N ALA A 383 -1.79 -21.14 46.32
CA ALA A 383 -3.18 -21.06 46.75
C ALA A 383 -3.30 -21.37 48.26
N ASP A 384 -4.16 -20.64 48.98
CA ASP A 384 -4.34 -20.80 50.44
C ASP A 384 -4.68 -22.24 50.86
N ALA A 385 -5.39 -22.99 50.00
CA ALA A 385 -5.71 -24.40 50.22
C ALA A 385 -4.46 -25.30 50.15
N PHE A 386 -3.52 -24.98 49.26
CA PHE A 386 -2.25 -25.70 49.13
C PHE A 386 -1.35 -25.43 50.35
N ILE A 387 -1.29 -24.17 50.80
CA ILE A 387 -0.52 -23.80 52.00
C ILE A 387 -1.03 -24.56 53.24
N LYS A 388 -2.35 -24.69 53.39
CA LYS A 388 -2.95 -25.41 54.52
C LYS A 388 -2.71 -26.92 54.48
N ASN A 389 -2.68 -27.51 53.30
CA ASN A 389 -2.54 -28.96 53.11
C ASN A 389 -1.14 -29.36 52.63
N TYR A 390 -0.14 -28.50 52.83
CA TYR A 390 1.21 -28.69 52.32
C TYR A 390 1.86 -29.95 52.88
N GLU A 391 1.68 -30.23 54.18
CA GLU A 391 2.24 -31.41 54.84
C GLU A 391 1.67 -32.71 54.26
N GLU A 392 0.36 -32.75 54.01
CA GLU A 392 -0.32 -33.92 53.43
C GLU A 392 0.09 -34.14 51.97
N TRP A 393 0.31 -33.06 51.22
CA TRP A 393 0.88 -33.16 49.87
C TRP A 393 2.31 -33.68 49.90
N LEU A 394 3.14 -33.22 50.85
CA LEU A 394 4.54 -33.62 50.98
C LEU A 394 4.67 -35.12 51.28
N GLU A 395 3.83 -35.65 52.18
CA GLU A 395 3.80 -37.09 52.46
C GLU A 395 3.41 -37.90 51.23
N ASN A 396 2.34 -37.52 50.53
CA ASN A 396 1.77 -38.31 49.43
C ASN A 396 2.60 -38.24 48.14
N GLU A 397 3.10 -37.06 47.78
CA GLU A 397 3.72 -36.83 46.47
C GLU A 397 5.24 -36.85 46.49
N VAL A 398 5.88 -36.56 47.64
CA VAL A 398 7.34 -36.52 47.76
C VAL A 398 7.88 -37.72 48.54
N HIS A 399 7.31 -38.04 49.70
CA HIS A 399 7.84 -39.11 50.55
C HIS A 399 7.36 -40.51 50.14
N GLN A 400 6.11 -40.67 49.73
CA GLN A 400 5.57 -41.97 49.32
C GLN A 400 5.92 -42.35 47.87
N ARG A 401 6.24 -41.37 47.02
CA ARG A 401 6.70 -41.65 45.65
C ARG A 401 8.21 -41.92 45.63
N ASN A 402 8.59 -43.16 45.33
CA ASN A 402 9.95 -43.50 44.92
C ASN A 402 10.26 -42.89 43.54
N LEU A 403 10.65 -41.62 43.51
CA LEU A 403 11.22 -40.99 42.33
C LEU A 403 12.66 -41.46 42.16
N ASN A 404 12.96 -42.05 41.00
CA ASN A 404 14.32 -42.46 40.66
C ASN A 404 15.14 -41.24 40.22
N TRP A 405 15.70 -40.52 41.19
CA TRP A 405 16.45 -39.28 40.98
C TRP A 405 17.65 -39.42 40.03
N ASP A 406 18.23 -40.63 39.92
CA ASP A 406 19.35 -40.90 39.00
C ASP A 406 18.95 -40.75 37.53
N SER A 407 17.66 -40.91 37.20
CA SER A 407 17.17 -40.73 35.82
C SER A 407 17.09 -39.26 35.39
N LEU A 408 17.11 -38.32 36.33
CA LEU A 408 17.05 -36.87 36.09
C LEU A 408 18.43 -36.24 35.85
N CYS A 409 19.50 -36.89 36.32
CA CYS A 409 20.87 -36.38 36.18
C CYS A 409 21.64 -36.94 34.98
N THR A 410 21.06 -37.89 34.23
CA THR A 410 21.65 -38.41 32.99
C THR A 410 21.13 -37.66 31.78
N HIS A 411 21.71 -36.50 31.48
CA HIS A 411 21.75 -35.92 30.14
C HIS A 411 23.09 -35.25 29.87
#